data_AF-A0A9N9SRM6-F1
#
_entry.id   AF-A0A9N9SRM6-F1
#
_cell.length_a   1.000
_cell.length_b   1.000
_cell.length_c   1.000
_cell.angle_alpha   90.00
_cell.angle_beta   90.00
_cell.angle_gamma   90.00
#
_symmetry.space_group_name_H-M   'P 1'
#
loop_
_entity.id
_entity.type
_entity.pdbx_description
1 polymer ?
#
loop_
_entity_poly.entity_id
_entity_poly.type
_entity_poly.pdbx_seq_one_letter_code
_entity_poly.pdbx_strand_id
1 'polypeptide(L)'
;MTDNIVLSYKESLLRTSDVELLKGPFWLNDTIISFYFEYLESDLFKGCSHLLFVSPEVTQCIKVSPQSEIKVFLEPLIDSTQRDFIFFALNDNEMIDSSGGSHWSLLVFSRPERVVFHYDSSQGCNYGQALDLGEKILKYFSLPIQEKVHNVPCLQQTNGYDCGVHLLCNAEQLASYAGHYGRLTGCPKLTHEKVNSMRWEILDIIDRLRDYGRVN
;
A
#
# COMPACT_ATOMS: atom_id res chain seq x y z
N MET A 1 -8.87 -10.42 27.41
CA MET A 1 -9.32 -9.02 27.32
C MET A 1 -10.31 -8.95 26.17
N THR A 2 -11.36 -8.13 26.26
CA THR A 2 -12.24 -7.87 25.12
C THR A 2 -11.48 -7.02 24.10
N ASP A 3 -11.53 -7.42 22.83
CA ASP A 3 -10.91 -6.68 21.74
C ASP A 3 -11.84 -5.54 21.31
N ASN A 4 -11.62 -4.35 21.89
CA ASN A 4 -12.51 -3.21 21.75
C ASN A 4 -12.19 -2.39 20.50
N ILE A 5 -13.19 -1.70 19.95
CA ILE A 5 -12.98 -0.72 18.87
C ILE A 5 -12.20 0.47 19.44
N VAL A 6 -11.11 0.83 18.76
CA VAL A 6 -10.27 2.02 19.06
C VAL A 6 -10.63 3.18 18.14
N LEU A 7 -10.82 2.91 16.84
CA LEU A 7 -11.14 3.91 15.83
C LEU A 7 -12.04 3.30 14.75
N SER A 8 -13.11 4.02 14.39
CA SER A 8 -13.84 3.82 13.14
C SER A 8 -13.56 5.03 12.27
N TYR A 9 -12.85 4.82 11.17
CA TYR A 9 -12.44 5.88 10.25
C TYR A 9 -12.80 5.44 8.85
N LYS A 10 -13.86 6.06 8.30
CA LYS A 10 -14.43 5.70 7.00
C LYS A 10 -14.69 4.19 6.89
N GLU A 11 -14.06 3.48 5.95
CA GLU A 11 -14.25 2.04 5.77
C GLU A 11 -13.36 1.19 6.71
N SER A 12 -12.38 1.81 7.36
CA SER A 12 -11.45 1.14 8.27
C SER A 12 -11.95 1.11 9.72
N LEU A 13 -11.89 -0.07 10.35
CA LEU A 13 -12.25 -0.27 11.76
C LEU A 13 -11.07 -0.88 12.53
N LEU A 14 -10.38 -0.05 13.32
CA LEU A 14 -9.26 -0.48 14.16
C LEU A 14 -9.74 -0.92 15.54
N ARG A 15 -9.30 -2.09 15.97
CA ARG A 15 -9.48 -2.61 17.33
C ARG A 15 -8.20 -2.49 18.14
N THR A 16 -8.30 -2.76 19.44
CA THR A 16 -7.14 -2.77 20.34
C THR A 16 -6.06 -3.72 19.81
N SER A 17 -6.42 -4.92 19.37
CA SER A 17 -5.49 -5.90 18.82
C SER A 17 -4.70 -5.37 17.62
N ASP A 18 -5.34 -4.62 16.71
CA ASP A 18 -4.68 -3.98 15.57
C ASP A 18 -3.68 -2.93 16.06
N VAL A 19 -4.11 -2.01 16.91
CA VAL A 19 -3.27 -0.89 17.37
C VAL A 19 -2.05 -1.35 18.17
N GLU A 20 -2.16 -2.45 18.93
CA GLU A 20 -1.01 -3.03 19.63
C GLU A 20 0.11 -3.49 18.68
N LEU A 21 -0.20 -3.88 17.44
CA LEU A 21 0.82 -4.28 16.45
C LEU A 21 1.78 -3.12 16.11
N LEU A 22 1.32 -1.87 16.23
CA LEU A 22 2.15 -0.68 15.99
C LEU A 22 3.23 -0.49 17.07
N LYS A 23 3.06 -1.05 18.27
CA LYS A 23 4.03 -0.90 19.36
C LYS A 23 5.31 -1.74 19.19
N GLY A 24 5.36 -2.56 18.14
CA GLY A 24 6.54 -3.34 17.77
C GLY A 24 6.92 -4.42 18.81
N PRO A 25 7.75 -5.41 18.43
CA PRO A 25 8.25 -5.72 17.10
C PRO A 25 7.30 -6.69 16.35
N PHE A 26 6.12 -6.22 15.94
CA PHE A 26 5.08 -7.05 15.32
C PHE A 26 4.85 -6.70 13.86
N TRP A 27 4.40 -7.68 13.08
CA TRP A 27 3.97 -7.46 11.70
C TRP A 27 2.74 -6.56 11.67
N LEU A 28 2.68 -5.66 10.70
CA LEU A 28 1.45 -4.96 10.39
C LEU A 28 0.51 -5.90 9.67
N ASN A 29 -0.77 -5.82 10.01
CA ASN A 29 -1.82 -6.54 9.32
C ASN A 29 -2.50 -5.66 8.26
N ASP A 30 -3.40 -6.29 7.54
CA ASP A 30 -4.20 -5.72 6.45
C ASP A 30 -4.93 -4.46 6.94
N THR A 31 -5.57 -4.54 8.12
CA THR A 31 -6.36 -3.45 8.71
C THR A 31 -5.57 -2.16 8.88
N ILE A 32 -4.33 -2.25 9.40
CA ILE A 32 -3.47 -1.07 9.60
C ILE A 32 -3.05 -0.47 8.25
N ILE A 33 -2.72 -1.33 7.28
CA ILE A 33 -2.31 -0.88 5.95
C ILE A 33 -3.48 -0.21 5.22
N SER A 34 -4.67 -0.82 5.26
CA SER A 34 -5.92 -0.26 4.74
C SER A 34 -6.23 1.09 5.35
N PHE A 35 -6.19 1.18 6.69
CA PHE A 35 -6.39 2.43 7.41
C PHE A 35 -5.40 3.52 6.97
N TYR A 36 -4.11 3.20 6.88
CA TYR A 36 -3.12 4.20 6.51
C TYR A 36 -3.29 4.65 5.07
N PHE A 37 -3.55 3.73 4.13
CA PHE A 37 -3.84 4.06 2.74
C PHE A 37 -5.07 4.97 2.61
N GLU A 38 -6.12 4.69 3.38
CA GLU A 38 -7.32 5.50 3.42
C GLU A 38 -7.04 6.91 3.97
N TYR A 39 -6.22 7.02 5.02
CA TYR A 39 -5.73 8.30 5.55
C TYR A 39 -4.88 9.08 4.53
N LEU A 40 -4.00 8.39 3.78
CA LEU A 40 -3.20 9.00 2.72
C LEU A 40 -4.09 9.63 1.64
N GLU A 41 -5.12 8.93 1.16
CA GLU A 41 -6.02 9.44 0.11
C GLU A 41 -6.92 10.58 0.63
N SER A 42 -7.40 10.46 1.87
CA SER A 42 -8.49 11.28 2.39
C SER A 42 -8.05 12.57 3.07
N ASP A 43 -6.91 12.53 3.73
CA ASP A 43 -6.40 13.61 4.57
C ASP A 43 -5.05 14.12 4.05
N LEU A 44 -4.05 13.25 3.92
CA LEU A 44 -2.68 13.72 3.59
C LEU A 44 -2.57 14.22 2.15
N PHE A 45 -3.12 13.50 1.19
CA PHE A 45 -3.14 13.84 -0.23
C PHE A 45 -4.53 14.25 -0.71
N LYS A 46 -5.32 14.85 0.18
CA LYS A 46 -6.65 15.35 -0.14
C LYS A 46 -6.59 16.31 -1.34
N GLY A 47 -7.35 15.97 -2.39
CA GLY A 47 -7.39 16.74 -3.64
C GLY A 47 -6.41 16.27 -4.72
N CYS A 48 -5.49 15.35 -4.42
CA CYS A 48 -4.64 14.68 -5.41
C CYS A 48 -5.38 13.49 -6.04
N SER A 49 -6.43 13.77 -6.81
CA SER A 49 -7.32 12.76 -7.39
C SER A 49 -6.62 11.78 -8.35
N HIS A 50 -5.42 12.11 -8.82
CA HIS A 50 -4.59 11.26 -9.68
C HIS A 50 -3.84 10.16 -8.91
N LEU A 51 -3.84 10.19 -7.58
CA LEU A 51 -3.30 9.13 -6.71
C LEU A 51 -4.42 8.19 -6.29
N LEU A 52 -4.16 6.89 -6.27
CA LEU A 52 -5.09 5.86 -5.78
C LEU A 52 -4.34 4.84 -4.92
N PHE A 53 -4.83 4.58 -3.71
CA PHE A 53 -4.26 3.59 -2.81
C PHE A 53 -5.20 2.39 -2.69
N VAL A 54 -4.80 1.27 -3.29
CA VAL A 54 -5.58 0.03 -3.31
C VAL A 54 -5.24 -0.78 -2.07
N SER A 55 -6.26 -1.08 -1.26
CA SER A 55 -6.10 -1.80 0.00
C SER A 55 -5.51 -3.21 -0.22
N PRO A 56 -4.92 -3.84 0.83
CA PRO A 56 -4.41 -5.20 0.75
C PRO A 56 -5.46 -6.21 0.28
N GLU A 57 -6.70 -6.10 0.74
CA GLU A 57 -7.77 -7.05 0.42
C GLU A 57 -8.14 -6.95 -1.07
N VAL A 58 -8.29 -5.72 -1.60
CA VAL A 58 -8.57 -5.50 -3.03
C VAL A 58 -7.37 -5.90 -3.88
N THR A 59 -6.15 -5.62 -3.41
CA THR A 59 -4.91 -6.05 -4.08
C THR A 59 -4.86 -7.58 -4.19
N GLN A 60 -5.20 -8.29 -3.11
CA GLN A 60 -5.27 -9.75 -3.11
C GLN A 60 -6.34 -10.27 -4.07
N CYS A 61 -7.54 -9.66 -4.09
CA CYS A 61 -8.58 -10.02 -5.07
C CYS A 61 -8.08 -9.89 -6.51
N ILE A 62 -7.45 -8.77 -6.87
CA ILE A 62 -6.88 -8.58 -8.22
C ILE A 62 -5.78 -9.61 -8.50
N LYS A 63 -4.93 -9.89 -7.51
CA LYS A 63 -3.83 -10.85 -7.63
C LYS A 63 -4.33 -12.26 -7.92
N VAL A 64 -5.36 -12.74 -7.24
CA VAL A 64 -5.87 -14.12 -7.41
C VAL A 64 -6.88 -14.26 -8.55
N SER A 65 -7.56 -13.17 -8.94
CA SER A 65 -8.57 -13.22 -10.01
C SER A 65 -7.98 -13.45 -11.40
N PRO A 66 -8.74 -14.10 -12.31
CA PRO A 66 -8.42 -14.17 -13.73
C PRO A 66 -8.33 -12.77 -14.37
N GLN A 67 -7.53 -12.65 -15.43
CA GLN A 67 -7.34 -11.39 -16.17
C GLN A 67 -8.66 -10.74 -16.64
N SER A 68 -9.67 -11.54 -17.00
CA SER A 68 -10.97 -11.05 -17.48
C SER A 68 -11.83 -10.40 -16.39
N GLU A 69 -11.54 -10.68 -15.12
CA GLU A 69 -12.35 -10.27 -13.97
C GLU A 69 -11.75 -9.11 -13.19
N ILE A 70 -10.47 -8.78 -13.39
CA ILE A 70 -9.81 -7.69 -12.66
C ILE A 70 -10.54 -6.35 -12.78
N LYS A 71 -11.22 -6.14 -13.91
CA LYS A 71 -12.01 -4.94 -14.18
C LYS A 71 -13.13 -4.73 -13.16
N VAL A 72 -13.70 -5.81 -12.62
CA VAL A 72 -14.75 -5.76 -11.58
C VAL A 72 -14.23 -5.05 -10.33
N PHE A 73 -12.94 -5.16 -10.04
CA PHE A 73 -12.31 -4.53 -8.88
C PHE A 73 -11.73 -3.15 -9.22
N LEU A 74 -11.16 -2.96 -10.42
CA LEU A 74 -10.48 -1.72 -10.79
C LEU A 74 -11.42 -0.63 -11.33
N GLU A 75 -12.43 -0.97 -12.14
CA GLU A 75 -13.36 0.00 -12.75
C GLU A 75 -14.02 0.90 -11.69
N PRO A 76 -14.56 0.37 -10.57
CA PRO A 76 -15.14 1.23 -9.52
C PRO A 76 -14.17 2.26 -8.92
N LEU A 77 -12.87 1.99 -8.98
CA LEU A 77 -11.82 2.83 -8.38
C LEU A 77 -11.29 3.91 -9.35
N ILE A 78 -11.44 3.70 -10.67
CA ILE A 78 -10.81 4.54 -11.70
C ILE A 78 -11.77 5.15 -12.73
N ASP A 79 -13.03 4.68 -12.83
CA ASP A 79 -13.95 5.11 -13.90
C ASP A 79 -14.35 6.58 -13.79
N SER A 80 -14.51 7.09 -12.58
CA SER A 80 -14.93 8.48 -12.33
C SER A 80 -13.78 9.48 -12.38
N THR A 81 -12.54 9.00 -12.24
CA THR A 81 -11.37 9.84 -12.02
C THR A 81 -10.15 9.14 -12.61
N GLN A 82 -9.48 9.80 -13.56
CA GLN A 82 -8.21 9.28 -14.07
C GLN A 82 -7.17 9.22 -12.95
N ARG A 83 -6.82 7.98 -12.56
CA ARG A 83 -5.72 7.70 -11.61
C ARG A 83 -4.44 7.48 -12.39
N ASP A 84 -3.44 8.32 -12.16
CA ASP A 84 -2.13 8.26 -12.82
C ASP A 84 -1.13 7.42 -12.03
N PHE A 85 -1.24 7.39 -10.70
CA PHE A 85 -0.42 6.56 -9.83
C PHE A 85 -1.30 5.68 -8.96
N ILE A 86 -1.13 4.37 -9.09
CA ILE A 86 -1.93 3.38 -8.37
C ILE A 86 -1.00 2.53 -7.51
N PHE A 87 -1.19 2.61 -6.20
CA PHE A 87 -0.39 1.95 -5.18
C PHE A 87 -1.12 0.68 -4.71
N PHE A 88 -0.44 -0.46 -4.75
CA PHE A 88 -0.98 -1.75 -4.35
C PHE A 88 -0.16 -2.32 -3.18
N ALA A 89 -0.84 -2.66 -2.08
CA ALA A 89 -0.22 -3.35 -0.97
C ALA A 89 -0.09 -4.86 -1.29
N LEU A 90 1.10 -5.27 -1.72
CA LEU A 90 1.34 -6.63 -2.20
C LEU A 90 1.81 -7.55 -1.07
N ASN A 91 1.18 -8.72 -0.99
CA ASN A 91 1.53 -9.79 -0.07
C ASN A 91 1.95 -11.06 -0.83
N ASP A 92 2.82 -11.88 -0.24
CA ASP A 92 3.27 -13.17 -0.78
C ASP A 92 2.26 -14.32 -0.58
N ASN A 93 1.11 -14.09 0.06
CA ASN A 93 0.11 -15.13 0.27
C ASN A 93 -0.51 -15.64 -1.05
N GLU A 94 -0.20 -16.86 -1.45
CA GLU A 94 -0.78 -17.51 -2.63
C GLU A 94 -2.10 -18.24 -2.35
N MET A 95 -2.47 -18.40 -1.07
CA MET A 95 -3.68 -19.11 -0.69
C MET A 95 -4.91 -18.21 -0.83
N ILE A 96 -6.01 -18.77 -1.34
CA ILE A 96 -7.29 -18.06 -1.54
C ILE A 96 -8.23 -18.28 -0.35
N ASP A 97 -8.11 -19.43 0.32
CA ASP A 97 -9.03 -19.93 1.34
C ASP A 97 -8.46 -19.85 2.77
N SER A 98 -7.26 -19.30 2.94
CA SER A 98 -6.63 -19.14 4.24
C SER A 98 -5.91 -17.80 4.39
N SER A 99 -6.04 -17.23 5.58
CA SER A 99 -5.22 -16.11 6.02
C SER A 99 -3.77 -16.58 6.12
N GLY A 100 -2.85 -15.78 5.58
CA GLY A 100 -1.45 -16.15 5.48
C GLY A 100 -0.63 -15.03 4.88
N GLY A 101 0.55 -15.37 4.39
CA GLY A 101 1.54 -14.41 3.97
C GLY A 101 2.59 -14.16 5.05
N SER A 102 3.82 -13.95 4.60
CA SER A 102 4.98 -13.68 5.44
C SER A 102 5.66 -12.36 5.13
N HIS A 103 5.31 -11.71 4.01
CA HIS A 103 6.02 -10.53 3.57
C HIS A 103 5.18 -9.52 2.78
N TRP A 104 5.28 -8.26 3.18
CA TRP A 104 4.67 -7.11 2.51
C TRP A 104 5.68 -6.41 1.58
N SER A 105 5.21 -5.99 0.41
CA SER A 105 5.94 -5.13 -0.52
C SER A 105 5.00 -4.15 -1.21
N LEU A 106 5.55 -3.12 -1.86
CA LEU A 106 4.74 -2.12 -2.55
C LEU A 106 4.90 -2.27 -4.07
N LEU A 107 3.78 -2.37 -4.77
CA LEU A 107 3.74 -2.30 -6.23
C LEU A 107 3.04 -0.99 -6.65
N VAL A 108 3.65 -0.22 -7.56
CA VAL A 108 3.11 1.07 -7.99
C VAL A 108 3.05 1.13 -9.51
N PHE A 109 1.86 1.28 -10.06
CA PHE A 109 1.68 1.58 -11.48
C PHE A 109 1.80 3.08 -11.71
N SER A 110 2.64 3.49 -12.66
CA SER A 110 2.76 4.86 -13.13
C SER A 110 2.25 4.96 -14.57
N ARG A 111 1.12 5.64 -14.74
CA ARG A 111 0.51 5.90 -16.06
C ARG A 111 1.39 6.80 -16.93
N PRO A 112 1.96 7.92 -16.43
CA PRO A 112 2.83 8.78 -17.25
C PRO A 112 4.07 8.05 -17.75
N GLU A 113 4.65 7.17 -16.94
CA GLU A 113 5.86 6.42 -17.28
C GLU A 113 5.54 5.08 -17.97
N ARG A 114 4.27 4.65 -17.95
CA ARG A 114 3.76 3.41 -18.56
C ARG A 114 4.51 2.17 -18.08
N VAL A 115 4.82 2.13 -16.78
CA VAL A 115 5.59 1.09 -16.11
C VAL A 115 4.99 0.79 -14.73
N VAL A 116 5.36 -0.35 -14.18
CA VAL A 116 5.08 -0.74 -12.80
C VAL A 116 6.41 -0.82 -12.05
N PHE A 117 6.46 -0.24 -10.85
CA PHE A 117 7.61 -0.28 -9.96
C PHE A 117 7.32 -1.14 -8.75
N HIS A 118 8.25 -2.02 -8.39
CA HIS A 118 8.18 -2.86 -7.21
C HIS A 118 9.25 -2.43 -6.21
N TYR A 119 8.81 -2.15 -4.98
CA TYR A 119 9.65 -1.77 -3.84
C TYR A 119 9.55 -2.86 -2.78
N ASP A 120 10.65 -3.58 -2.60
CA ASP A 120 10.76 -4.70 -1.69
C ASP A 120 11.88 -4.44 -0.67
N SER A 121 11.51 -4.33 0.61
CA SER A 121 12.45 -4.14 1.73
C SER A 121 13.21 -5.41 2.10
N SER A 122 12.79 -6.58 1.60
CA SER A 122 13.50 -7.85 1.70
C SER A 122 13.73 -8.40 0.30
N GLN A 123 14.71 -7.82 -0.40
CA GLN A 123 14.94 -8.01 -1.83
C GLN A 123 14.73 -9.45 -2.31
N GLY A 124 13.72 -9.63 -3.16
CA GLY A 124 13.46 -10.87 -3.89
C GLY A 124 12.37 -11.74 -3.28
N CYS A 125 11.91 -11.45 -2.06
CA CYS A 125 10.85 -12.21 -1.40
C CYS A 125 9.53 -12.17 -2.17
N ASN A 126 9.16 -11.00 -2.75
CA ASN A 126 7.90 -10.82 -3.49
C ASN A 126 8.08 -10.72 -5.01
N TYR A 127 9.23 -11.15 -5.56
CA TYR A 127 9.55 -10.92 -6.98
C TYR A 127 8.54 -11.56 -7.93
N GLY A 128 8.15 -12.82 -7.68
CA GLY A 128 7.20 -13.54 -8.54
C GLY A 128 5.82 -12.88 -8.51
N GLN A 129 5.33 -12.57 -7.30
CA GLN A 129 4.05 -11.92 -7.08
C GLN A 129 3.98 -10.52 -7.72
N ALA A 130 5.07 -9.77 -7.62
CA ALA A 130 5.17 -8.44 -8.21
C ALA A 130 5.18 -8.50 -9.74
N LEU A 131 5.86 -9.50 -10.31
CA LEU A 131 5.85 -9.73 -11.75
C LEU A 131 4.42 -10.08 -12.20
N ASP A 132 3.80 -11.09 -11.59
CA ASP A 132 2.47 -11.56 -11.98
C ASP A 132 1.40 -10.47 -11.88
N LEU A 133 1.33 -9.76 -10.74
CA LEU A 133 0.40 -8.64 -10.58
C LEU A 133 0.74 -7.49 -11.53
N GLY A 134 2.03 -7.14 -11.67
CA GLY A 134 2.47 -6.07 -12.56
C GLY A 134 2.09 -6.32 -14.01
N GLU A 135 2.28 -7.54 -14.51
CA GLU A 135 1.84 -7.91 -15.86
C GLU A 135 0.31 -7.83 -16.02
N LYS A 136 -0.45 -8.28 -15.02
CA LYS A 136 -1.92 -8.19 -15.05
C LYS A 136 -2.40 -6.73 -15.16
N ILE A 137 -1.78 -5.83 -14.40
CA ILE A 137 -2.07 -4.40 -14.44
C ILE A 137 -1.67 -3.78 -15.79
N LEU A 138 -0.51 -4.15 -16.35
CA LEU A 138 -0.11 -3.68 -17.68
C LEU A 138 -1.06 -4.15 -18.78
N LYS A 139 -1.48 -5.43 -18.74
CA LYS A 139 -2.49 -6.00 -19.65
C LYS A 139 -3.82 -5.25 -19.53
N TYR A 140 -4.27 -4.94 -18.32
CA TYR A 140 -5.50 -4.17 -18.07
C TYR A 140 -5.50 -2.83 -18.81
N PHE A 141 -4.41 -2.08 -18.67
CA PHE A 141 -4.24 -0.78 -19.32
C PHE A 141 -3.81 -0.87 -20.78
N SER A 142 -3.84 -2.06 -21.40
CA SER A 142 -3.42 -2.29 -22.78
C SER A 142 -2.00 -1.78 -23.06
N LEU A 143 -1.09 -1.98 -22.10
CA LEU A 143 0.31 -1.59 -22.19
C LEU A 143 1.20 -2.80 -22.53
N PRO A 144 2.35 -2.57 -23.19
CA PRO A 144 3.36 -3.61 -23.36
C PRO A 144 3.83 -4.15 -22.01
N ILE A 145 4.13 -5.44 -21.94
CA ILE A 145 4.57 -6.11 -20.72
C ILE A 145 6.09 -6.15 -20.61
N GLN A 146 6.76 -6.44 -21.73
CA GLN A 146 8.20 -6.69 -21.77
C GLN A 146 8.98 -5.50 -21.20
N GLU A 147 9.78 -5.78 -20.18
CA GLU A 147 10.66 -4.81 -19.49
C GLU A 147 9.90 -3.62 -18.86
N LYS A 148 8.63 -3.81 -18.47
CA LYS A 148 7.79 -2.77 -17.85
C LYS A 148 7.49 -2.97 -16.37
N VAL A 149 7.93 -4.07 -15.77
CA VAL A 149 7.92 -4.27 -14.31
C VAL A 149 9.34 -4.12 -13.78
N HIS A 150 9.59 -3.07 -13.01
CA HIS A 150 10.92 -2.71 -12.51
C HIS A 150 11.03 -2.96 -11.01
N ASN A 151 11.98 -3.80 -10.61
CA ASN A 151 12.38 -3.91 -9.21
C ASN A 151 13.30 -2.75 -8.86
N VAL A 152 12.84 -1.87 -7.98
CA VAL A 152 13.56 -0.65 -7.61
C VAL A 152 14.42 -0.93 -6.37
N PRO A 153 15.74 -0.68 -6.41
CA PRO A 153 16.57 -0.76 -5.22
C PRO A 153 16.08 0.23 -4.15
N CYS A 154 15.52 -0.27 -3.06
CA CYS A 154 15.00 0.54 -1.97
C CYS A 154 15.74 0.28 -0.65
N LEU A 155 15.40 1.02 0.41
CA LEU A 155 15.97 0.80 1.74
C LEU A 155 15.58 -0.60 2.23
N GLN A 156 16.58 -1.43 2.53
CA GLN A 156 16.38 -2.80 3.00
C GLN A 156 16.12 -2.82 4.51
N GLN A 157 15.18 -3.66 4.94
CA GLN A 157 14.89 -3.85 6.36
C GLN A 157 16.05 -4.62 7.02
N THR A 158 16.33 -4.31 8.28
CA THR A 158 17.37 -4.99 9.07
C THR A 158 16.78 -5.95 10.10
N ASN A 159 15.46 -6.16 10.08
CA ASN A 159 14.72 -7.02 10.99
C ASN A 159 13.66 -7.84 10.23
N GLY A 160 12.97 -8.73 10.94
CA GLY A 160 11.97 -9.63 10.33
C GLY A 160 10.53 -9.14 10.36
N TYR A 161 10.24 -7.88 10.72
CA TYR A 161 8.86 -7.45 11.03
C TYR A 161 8.42 -6.09 10.49
N ASP A 162 9.34 -5.29 9.94
CA ASP A 162 9.04 -3.95 9.44
C ASP A 162 8.73 -3.88 7.94
N CYS A 163 8.53 -5.01 7.24
CA CYS A 163 8.17 -5.00 5.82
C CYS A 163 6.91 -4.15 5.53
N GLY A 164 5.87 -4.27 6.37
CA GLY A 164 4.68 -3.43 6.31
C GLY A 164 4.99 -1.95 6.57
N VAL A 165 5.93 -1.63 7.47
CA VAL A 165 6.34 -0.24 7.74
C VAL A 165 7.06 0.36 6.55
N HIS A 166 7.97 -0.39 5.91
CA HIS A 166 8.63 0.03 4.68
C HIS A 166 7.64 0.24 3.53
N LEU A 167 6.62 -0.63 3.40
CA LEU A 167 5.54 -0.47 2.42
C LEU A 167 4.84 0.89 2.61
N LEU A 168 4.39 1.21 3.83
CA LEU A 168 3.70 2.46 4.13
C LEU A 168 4.59 3.69 3.91
N CYS A 169 5.87 3.61 4.30
CA CYS A 169 6.82 4.71 4.12
C CYS A 169 7.07 4.98 2.63
N ASN A 170 7.27 3.94 1.83
CA ASN A 170 7.46 4.09 0.39
C ASN A 170 6.19 4.66 -0.25
N ALA A 171 5.00 4.18 0.13
CA ALA A 171 3.73 4.67 -0.43
C ALA A 171 3.58 6.18 -0.19
N GLU A 172 3.79 6.65 1.03
CA GLU A 172 3.72 8.08 1.37
C GLU A 172 4.76 8.92 0.61
N GLN A 173 6.03 8.50 0.61
CA GLN A 173 7.10 9.26 -0.04
C GLN A 173 6.91 9.33 -1.55
N LEU A 174 6.57 8.20 -2.18
CA LEU A 174 6.34 8.11 -3.62
C LEU A 174 5.10 8.90 -4.03
N ALA A 175 4.03 8.88 -3.24
CA ALA A 175 2.84 9.69 -3.48
C ALA A 175 3.13 11.19 -3.42
N SER A 176 3.88 11.64 -2.41
CA SER A 176 4.32 13.03 -2.31
C SER A 176 5.19 13.44 -3.52
N TYR A 177 6.16 12.59 -3.89
CA TYR A 177 7.02 12.83 -5.04
C TYR A 177 6.22 12.86 -6.36
N ALA A 178 5.31 11.91 -6.56
CA ALA A 178 4.43 11.85 -7.73
C ALA A 178 3.54 13.08 -7.85
N GLY A 179 2.92 13.51 -6.74
CA GLY A 179 2.07 14.70 -6.72
C GLY A 179 2.82 15.99 -7.07
N HIS A 180 4.12 16.06 -6.75
CA HIS A 180 4.95 17.23 -7.05
C HIS A 180 5.59 17.18 -8.45
N TYR A 181 6.11 16.03 -8.87
CA TYR A 181 6.94 15.89 -10.08
C TYR A 181 6.22 15.19 -11.25
N GLY A 182 5.04 14.62 -11.04
CA GLY A 182 4.27 13.91 -12.08
C GLY A 182 4.94 12.63 -12.58
N ARG A 183 5.83 12.02 -11.78
CA ARG A 183 6.54 10.77 -12.07
C ARG A 183 7.08 10.12 -10.79
N LEU A 184 7.53 8.87 -10.87
CA LEU A 184 8.19 8.16 -9.76
C LEU A 184 9.71 8.03 -9.95
N THR A 185 10.18 7.98 -11.21
CA THR A 185 11.63 7.88 -11.48
C THR A 185 12.37 9.09 -10.92
N GLY A 186 13.40 8.81 -10.11
CA GLY A 186 14.20 9.83 -9.44
C GLY A 186 13.74 10.16 -8.01
N CYS A 187 12.70 9.50 -7.51
CA CYS A 187 12.36 9.57 -6.08
C CYS A 187 13.56 9.09 -5.23
N PRO A 188 13.99 9.86 -4.21
CA PRO A 188 15.06 9.43 -3.32
C PRO A 188 14.64 8.18 -2.54
N LYS A 189 15.63 7.43 -2.03
CA LYS A 189 15.37 6.30 -1.14
C LYS A 189 14.92 6.80 0.23
N LEU A 190 14.13 5.98 0.93
CA LEU A 190 13.80 6.20 2.33
C LEU A 190 15.05 6.33 3.21
N THR A 191 14.92 7.10 4.28
CA THR A 191 15.88 7.16 5.37
C THR A 191 15.48 6.17 6.47
N HIS A 192 16.46 5.68 7.23
CA HIS A 192 16.18 4.86 8.42
C HIS A 192 15.35 5.62 9.45
N GLU A 193 15.56 6.94 9.56
CA GLU A 193 14.80 7.81 10.45
C GLU A 193 13.30 7.74 10.17
N LYS A 194 12.88 7.89 8.90
CA LYS A 194 11.46 7.82 8.52
C LYS A 194 10.85 6.45 8.83
N VAL A 195 11.57 5.36 8.58
CA VAL A 195 11.08 4.00 8.92
C VAL A 195 10.93 3.84 10.44
N ASN A 196 11.91 4.31 11.20
CA ASN A 196 11.92 4.20 12.67
C ASN A 196 10.82 5.05 13.33
N SER A 197 10.44 6.18 12.75
CA SER A 197 9.38 7.05 13.28
C SER A 197 7.97 6.62 12.89
N MET A 198 7.81 5.91 11.77
CA MET A 198 6.50 5.65 11.15
C MET A 198 5.47 5.01 12.08
N ARG A 199 5.88 4.03 12.91
CA ARG A 199 4.96 3.39 13.87
C ARG A 199 4.37 4.40 14.85
N TRP A 200 5.20 5.33 15.34
CA TRP A 200 4.77 6.39 16.24
C TRP A 200 3.91 7.44 15.53
N GLU A 201 4.24 7.77 14.28
CA GLU A 201 3.43 8.68 13.46
C GLU A 201 2.01 8.14 13.25
N ILE A 202 1.88 6.84 12.93
CA ILE A 202 0.57 6.19 12.77
C ILE A 202 -0.21 6.20 14.09
N LEU A 203 0.44 5.91 15.22
CA LEU A 203 -0.19 5.99 16.54
C LEU A 203 -0.71 7.41 16.85
N ASP A 204 0.08 8.45 16.58
CA ASP A 204 -0.34 9.84 16.75
C ASP A 204 -1.53 10.18 15.85
N ILE A 205 -1.52 9.74 14.59
CA ILE A 205 -2.66 9.92 13.67
C ILE A 205 -3.93 9.27 14.24
N ILE A 206 -3.84 8.03 14.73
CA ILE A 206 -4.98 7.31 15.33
C ILE A 206 -5.52 8.08 16.55
N ASP A 207 -4.64 8.54 17.44
CA ASP A 207 -5.02 9.30 18.63
C ASP A 207 -5.70 10.63 18.25
N ARG A 208 -5.14 11.38 17.29
CA ARG A 208 -5.74 12.63 16.79
C ARG A 208 -7.12 12.39 16.20
N LEU A 209 -7.27 11.41 15.31
CA LEU A 209 -8.55 11.11 14.65
C LEU A 209 -9.62 10.65 15.64
N ARG A 210 -9.23 9.87 16.66
CA ARG A 210 -10.12 9.46 17.74
C ARG A 210 -10.66 10.66 18.51
N ASP A 211 -9.80 11.64 18.80
CA ASP A 211 -10.19 12.82 19.56
C ASP A 211 -11.11 13.74 18.73
N TYR A 212 -10.88 13.88 17.42
CA TYR A 212 -11.82 14.58 16.53
C TYR A 212 -13.21 13.91 16.49
N GLY A 213 -13.26 12.57 16.48
CA GLY A 213 -14.52 11.81 16.47
C GLY A 213 -15.32 11.88 17.78
N ARG A 214 -14.73 12.34 18.88
CA ARG A 214 -15.40 12.51 20.19
C ARG A 214 -16.04 13.89 20.39
N VAL A 215 -15.81 14.83 19.48
CA VAL A 215 -16.28 16.23 19.57
C VAL A 215 -17.57 16.48 18.76
N ASN A 216 -18.09 15.45 18.09
CA ASN A 216 -19.42 15.43 17.47
C ASN A 216 -20.38 14.52 18.24
#